data_AF-A0A059L0Z6-F1
#
_entry.id   AF-A0A059L0Z6-F1
#
_cell.length_a   1.000
_cell.length_b   1.000
_cell.length_c   1.000
_cell.angle_alpha   90.00
_cell.angle_beta   90.00
_cell.angle_gamma   90.00
#
_symmetry.space_group_name_H-M   'P 1'
#
loop_
_entity.id
_entity.type
_entity.pdbx_description
1 polymer ?
#
loop_
_entity_poly.entity_id
_entity_poly.type
_entity_poly.pdbx_seq_one_letter_code
_entity_poly.pdbx_strand_id
1 'polypeptide(L)' 'MNPEWIGRGKTVAQLIQELRSFEDQSLEVRISIDGGDSSQPISLVTKRGGYAVLENHQDVPTIVRHGD' A
#
# COMPACT_ATOMS: atom_id res chain seq x y z
N MET A 1 -17.66 -13.95 -7.09
CA MET A 1 -16.36 -14.57 -6.75
C MET A 1 -15.30 -13.52 -7.00
N ASN A 2 -14.42 -13.27 -6.03
CA ASN A 2 -13.27 -12.40 -6.27
C ASN A 2 -12.25 -13.15 -7.14
N PRO A 3 -11.66 -12.50 -8.15
CA PRO A 3 -10.56 -13.09 -8.92
C PRO A 3 -9.44 -13.61 -8.01
N GLU A 4 -8.82 -14.73 -8.40
CA GLU A 4 -7.76 -15.40 -7.62
C GLU A 4 -6.57 -14.48 -7.32
N TRP A 5 -6.28 -13.54 -8.22
CA TRP A 5 -5.21 -12.56 -8.05
C TRP A 5 -5.42 -11.62 -6.85
N ILE A 6 -6.67 -11.39 -6.40
CA ILE A 6 -6.98 -10.55 -5.24
C ILE A 6 -6.50 -11.21 -3.94
N GLY A 7 -6.59 -12.54 -3.83
CA GLY A 7 -6.27 -13.27 -2.60
C GLY A 7 -4.79 -13.65 -2.44
N ARG A 8 -4.01 -13.68 -3.52
CA ARG A 8 -2.63 -14.22 -3.52
C ARG A 8 -1.62 -13.33 -2.78
N GLY A 9 -1.86 -12.01 -2.75
CA GLY A 9 -0.91 -11.03 -2.24
C GLY A 9 0.37 -10.92 -3.07
N LYS A 10 1.21 -9.92 -2.76
CA LYS A 10 2.54 -9.74 -3.36
C LYS A 10 3.62 -10.00 -2.32
N THR A 11 4.73 -10.58 -2.75
CA THR A 11 5.97 -10.61 -1.94
C THR A 11 6.60 -9.22 -1.90
N VAL A 12 7.48 -8.98 -0.92
CA VAL A 12 8.26 -7.73 -0.82
C VAL A 12 9.06 -7.48 -2.10
N ALA A 13 9.65 -8.51 -2.71
CA ALA A 13 10.44 -8.38 -3.94
C ALA A 13 9.58 -7.92 -5.13
N GLN A 14 8.37 -8.48 -5.28
CA GLN A 14 7.44 -8.07 -6.35
C GLN A 14 6.96 -6.64 -6.14
N LEU A 15 6.64 -6.24 -4.91
CA LEU A 15 6.27 -4.87 -4.59
C LEU A 15 7.41 -3.89 -4.91
N ILE A 16 8.64 -4.19 -4.50
CA ILE A 16 9.82 -3.34 -4.80
C ILE A 16 10.01 -3.20 -6.31
N GLN A 17 9.81 -4.28 -7.08
CA GLN A 17 9.94 -4.23 -8.54
C GLN A 17 8.93 -3.26 -9.16
N GLU A 18 7.67 -3.29 -8.71
CA GLU A 18 6.62 -2.36 -9.17
C GLU A 18 6.93 -0.92 -8.75
N LEU A 19 7.35 -0.69 -7.50
CA LEU A 19 7.72 0.65 -7.05
C LEU A 19 8.87 1.24 -7.88
N ARG A 20 9.87 0.42 -8.25
CA ARG A 20 11.00 0.84 -9.09
C ARG A 20 10.62 1.16 -10.54
N SER A 21 9.45 0.75 -11.02
CA SER A 21 9.03 1.06 -12.39
C SER A 21 8.41 2.46 -12.54
N PHE A 22 8.15 3.18 -11.44
CA PHE A 22 7.69 4.56 -11.49
C PHE A 22 8.84 5.48 -11.91
N GLU A 23 8.60 6.39 -12.85
CA GLU A 23 9.60 7.36 -13.31
C GLU A 23 10.03 8.27 -12.16
N ASP A 24 9.07 8.78 -11.39
CA ASP A 24 9.32 9.61 -10.21
C ASP A 24 9.37 8.75 -8.94
N GLN A 25 10.58 8.48 -8.47
CA GLN A 25 10.84 7.75 -7.22
C GLN A 25 10.65 8.62 -5.95
N SER A 26 10.28 9.89 -6.08
CA SER A 26 10.01 10.78 -4.94
C SER A 26 8.54 10.82 -4.51
N LEU A 27 7.65 10.18 -5.28
CA LEU A 27 6.23 10.10 -4.96
C LEU A 27 5.98 9.44 -3.60
N GLU A 28 5.08 10.03 -2.80
CA GLU A 28 4.64 9.44 -1.54
C GLU A 28 3.83 8.15 -1.80
N VAL A 29 4.23 7.07 -1.12
CA VAL A 29 3.48 5.80 -1.18
C VAL A 29 2.35 5.82 -0.15
N ARG A 30 1.14 5.49 -0.61
CA ARG A 30 -0.07 5.45 0.20
C ARG A 30 -0.75 4.09 0.06
N ILE A 31 -1.46 3.67 1.11
CA ILE A 31 -2.21 2.41 1.14
C ILE A 31 -3.72 2.69 1.06
N SER A 32 -4.42 1.93 0.23
CA SER A 32 -5.88 1.87 0.16
C SER A 32 -6.35 0.47 0.53
N ILE A 33 -7.49 0.40 1.23
CA ILE A 33 -8.16 -0.86 1.61
C ILE A 33 -9.61 -0.91 1.11
N ASP A 34 -10.03 0.08 0.33
CA ASP A 34 -11.38 0.29 -0.19
C ASP A 34 -11.43 0.27 -1.72
N GLY A 35 -10.39 -0.29 -2.37
CA GLY A 35 -10.34 -0.42 -3.82
C GLY A 35 -9.83 0.82 -4.55
N GLY A 36 -9.38 1.85 -3.82
CA GLY A 36 -8.78 3.06 -4.37
C GLY A 36 -9.55 4.34 -4.00
N ASP A 37 -10.77 4.23 -3.48
CA ASP A 37 -11.63 5.38 -3.13
C ASP A 37 -10.94 6.34 -2.14
N SER A 38 -10.17 5.77 -1.20
CA SER A 38 -9.33 6.56 -0.30
C SER A 38 -7.98 5.92 -0.03
N SER A 39 -7.00 6.76 0.35
CA SER A 39 -5.71 6.26 0.78
C SER A 39 -5.14 7.03 1.97
N GLN A 40 -4.28 6.35 2.71
CA GLN A 40 -3.57 6.85 3.89
C GLN A 40 -2.05 6.70 3.67
N PRO A 41 -1.21 7.58 4.24
CA PRO A 41 0.23 7.44 4.10
C PRO A 41 0.74 6.18 4.81
N ILE A 42 1.89 5.69 4.38
CA ILE A 42 2.63 4.62 5.04
C ILE A 42 3.80 5.24 5.80
N SER A 43 3.84 5.01 7.11
CA SER A 43 4.90 5.52 7.99
C SER A 43 6.00 4.50 8.28
N LEU A 44 5.66 3.21 8.29
CA LEU A 44 6.59 2.15 8.63
C LEU A 44 6.23 0.84 7.91
N VAL A 45 7.25 0.06 7.56
CA VAL A 45 7.08 -1.33 7.12
C VAL A 45 7.64 -2.23 8.21
N THR A 46 6.79 -3.07 8.81
CA THR A 46 7.19 -3.98 9.90
C THR A 46 7.04 -5.44 9.50
N LYS A 47 7.70 -6.35 10.22
CA LYS A 47 7.49 -7.79 10.07
C LYS A 47 6.57 -8.30 11.19
N ARG A 48 5.38 -8.81 10.83
CA ARG A 48 4.44 -9.42 11.79
C ARG A 48 3.91 -10.75 11.26
N GLY A 49 4.01 -11.81 12.05
CA GLY A 49 3.41 -13.11 11.72
C GLY A 49 3.82 -13.71 10.37
N GLY A 50 5.02 -13.39 9.87
CA GLY A 50 5.52 -13.84 8.56
C GLY A 50 5.25 -12.87 7.41
N TYR A 51 4.52 -11.78 7.64
CA TYR A 51 4.14 -10.79 6.63
C TYR A 51 4.88 -9.47 6.83
N ALA A 52 5.10 -8.75 5.73
CA ALA A 52 5.45 -7.34 5.77
C ALA A 52 4.15 -6.52 5.87
N VAL A 53 4.03 -5.67 6.90
CA VAL A 53 2.84 -4.86 7.16
C VAL A 53 3.17 -3.40 6.93
N LEU A 54 2.36 -2.74 6.11
CA LEU A 54 2.43 -1.30 5.85
C LEU A 54 1.59 -0.59 6.91
N GLU A 55 2.23 0.16 7.79
CA GLU A 55 1.59 0.76 8.95
C GLU A 55 1.50 2.29 8.81
N ASN A 56 0.34 2.84 9.17
CA ASN A 56 0.17 4.26 9.44
C ASN A 56 0.20 4.47 10.97
N HIS A 57 1.12 5.32 11.45
CA HIS A 57 1.30 5.69 12.86
C HIS A 57 0.90 7.14 13.17
N GLN A 58 0.11 7.78 12.31
CA GLN A 58 -0.46 9.08 12.62
C GLN A 58 -1.56 8.90 13.68
N ASP A 59 -1.56 9.73 14.73
CA ASP A 59 -2.65 9.75 15.73
C ASP A 59 -4.01 9.99 15.06
N VAL A 60 -4.01 10.84 14.02
CA VAL A 60 -5.15 11.08 13.14
C VAL A 60 -4.69 10.86 11.69
N PRO A 61 -5.13 9.79 11.01
CA PRO A 61 -4.73 9.51 9.64
C PRO A 61 -5.10 10.65 8.68
N THR A 62 -4.14 11.11 7.89
CA THR A 62 -4.39 12.05 6.80
C THR A 62 -4.95 11.29 5.60
N ILE A 63 -6.27 11.13 5.55
CA ILE A 63 -6.96 10.43 4.46
C ILE A 63 -7.08 11.35 3.24
N VAL A 64 -6.67 10.86 2.07
CA VAL A 64 -6.97 11.49 0.77
C VAL A 64 -8.06 10.67 0.12
N ARG A 65 -9.11 11.33 -0.37
CA ARG A 65 -10.14 10.70 -1.20
C ARG A 65 -9.82 10.95 -2.65
N HIS A 66 -9.75 9.87 -3.43
CA HIS A 66 -9.54 9.92 -4.87
C HIS A 66 -10.94 9.87 -5.47
N GLY A 67 -11.52 11.04 -5.74
CA GLY A 67 -12.75 11.10 -6.52
C GLY A 67 -12.49 10.64 -7.95
N ASP A 68 -13.52 10.14 -8.62
CA ASP A 68 -13.50 9.78 -10.05
C ASP A 68 -13.06 10.95 -10.95
#